data_AF-A0A7W0GNS2-F1
#
_entry.id   AF-A0A7W0GNS2-F1
#
_cell.length_a   1.000
_cell.length_b   1.000
_cell.length_c   1.000
_cell.angle_alpha   90.00
_cell.angle_beta   90.00
_cell.angle_gamma   90.00
#
_symmetry.space_group_name_H-M   'P 1'
#
loop_
_entity.id
_entity.type
_entity.pdbx_description
1 polymer ?
#
loop_
_entity_poly.entity_id
_entity_poly.type
_entity_poly.pdbx_seq_one_letter_code
_entity_poly.pdbx_strand_id
1 'polypeptide(L)'
;MTVVSLQRLESLARRALLHAGATDAMAASTAHALMTADAQGLASHGVARVAQYVAHLNNGRANGRATARIAREKPAACLIDAENGLAFPACALAVNEAIARAAALGIGFAAVTNSHHFGVAAYHLAQVEEHTMVGLAFGNSPAAMPAWSGKRALFGTNPIAALFPRRDAPPLTIDLSLSEAARGKVMIAAQQGKAIPAGWALDRDGRPTTDAKAALDGMMLPAGGVKGAMLALVVELLCTALTGAHFGFEADSFFVDEGNQPRLGQAFLVIDPAALAGTDVYLSRVEALIEAMSADAEVRLPGERRVRLQQQALRDGVEIPDAVLARLTLLAEPQAKPA
;
A
#
# COMPACT_ATOMS: atom_id res chain seq x y z
N MET A 1 -16.39 7.62 18.56
CA MET A 1 -15.62 8.09 17.38
C MET A 1 -15.47 9.58 17.53
N THR A 2 -14.29 10.10 17.23
CA THR A 2 -13.95 11.52 17.40
C THR A 2 -13.53 12.08 16.05
N VAL A 3 -14.05 13.26 15.69
CA VAL A 3 -13.62 13.99 14.49
C VAL A 3 -12.29 14.68 14.77
N VAL A 4 -11.29 14.46 13.91
CA VAL A 4 -9.95 15.02 14.07
C VAL A 4 -9.50 15.65 12.75
N SER A 5 -8.94 16.86 12.81
CA SER A 5 -8.33 17.51 11.66
C SER A 5 -7.15 16.71 11.11
N LEU A 6 -6.95 16.71 9.79
CA LEU A 6 -5.83 16.03 9.14
C LEU A 6 -4.46 16.45 9.69
N GLN A 7 -4.25 17.75 9.92
CA GLN A 7 -3.00 18.27 10.47
C GLN A 7 -2.67 17.69 11.86
N ARG A 8 -3.69 17.57 12.73
CA ARG A 8 -3.52 16.96 14.06
C ARG A 8 -3.20 15.46 13.95
N LEU A 9 -3.86 14.74 13.04
CA LEU A 9 -3.57 13.32 12.83
C LEU A 9 -2.16 13.08 12.33
N GLU A 10 -1.73 13.83 11.32
CA GLU A 10 -0.38 13.74 10.78
C GLU A 10 0.66 14.09 11.86
N SER A 11 0.43 15.15 12.64
CA SER A 11 1.32 15.55 13.74
C SER A 11 1.46 14.45 14.80
N LEU A 12 0.36 13.82 15.22
CA LEU A 12 0.39 12.74 16.20
C LEU A 12 1.13 11.51 15.66
N ALA A 13 0.83 11.10 14.42
CA ALA A 13 1.49 9.98 13.76
C ALA A 13 3.00 10.22 13.60
N ARG A 14 3.40 11.41 13.14
CA ARG A 14 4.82 11.79 12.98
C ARG A 14 5.55 11.74 14.32
N ARG A 15 5.00 12.33 15.39
CA ARG A 15 5.62 12.30 16.73
C ARG A 15 5.78 10.89 17.27
N ALA A 16 4.77 10.03 17.11
CA ALA A 16 4.85 8.64 17.53
C ALA A 16 5.99 7.88 16.84
N LEU A 17 6.15 8.07 15.52
CA LEU A 17 7.23 7.44 14.76
C LEU A 17 8.62 8.00 15.13
N LEU A 18 8.73 9.31 15.35
CA LEU A 18 9.96 9.94 15.84
C LEU A 18 10.39 9.38 17.20
N HIS A 19 9.45 9.24 18.15
CA HIS A 19 9.74 8.67 19.46
C HIS A 19 10.16 7.20 19.39
N ALA A 20 9.73 6.48 18.36
CA ALA A 20 10.16 5.11 18.07
C ALA A 20 11.52 5.02 17.34
N GLY A 21 12.19 6.15 17.11
CA GLY A 21 13.54 6.20 16.54
C GLY A 21 13.62 6.34 15.02
N ALA A 22 12.50 6.63 14.34
CA ALA A 22 12.53 6.99 12.92
C ALA A 22 13.21 8.35 12.70
N THR A 23 13.90 8.52 11.56
CA THR A 23 14.36 9.83 11.10
C THR A 23 13.19 10.75 10.79
N ASP A 24 13.45 12.06 10.74
CA ASP A 24 12.40 13.04 10.46
C ASP A 24 11.73 12.82 9.09
N ALA A 25 12.53 12.57 8.05
CA ALA A 25 12.03 12.28 6.71
C ALA A 25 11.16 11.01 6.66
N MET A 26 11.57 9.95 7.38
CA MET A 26 10.81 8.71 7.47
C MET A 26 9.50 8.89 8.23
N ALA A 27 9.55 9.57 9.38
CA ALA A 27 8.36 9.84 10.18
C ALA A 27 7.36 10.75 9.44
N ALA A 28 7.84 11.80 8.78
CA ALA A 28 6.99 12.73 8.03
C ALA A 28 6.30 12.05 6.84
N SER A 29 7.07 11.39 5.95
CA SER A 29 6.50 10.71 4.77
C SER A 29 5.54 9.58 5.15
N THR A 30 5.86 8.81 6.19
CA THR A 30 4.97 7.75 6.69
C THR A 30 3.70 8.34 7.27
N ALA A 31 3.80 9.35 8.16
CA ALA A 31 2.64 9.97 8.80
C ALA A 31 1.68 10.60 7.77
N HIS A 32 2.24 11.27 6.75
CA HIS A 32 1.47 11.86 5.67
C HIS A 32 0.70 10.81 4.87
N ALA A 33 1.33 9.68 4.53
CA ALA A 33 0.68 8.59 3.80
C ALA A 33 -0.47 7.96 4.59
N LEU A 34 -0.29 7.74 5.90
CA LEU A 34 -1.32 7.17 6.77
C LEU A 34 -2.49 8.14 6.96
N MET A 35 -2.20 9.43 7.17
CA MET A 35 -3.24 10.46 7.22
C MET A 35 -4.02 10.52 5.90
N THR A 36 -3.32 10.48 4.77
CA THR A 36 -3.95 10.49 3.44
C THR A 36 -4.86 9.29 3.23
N ALA A 37 -4.45 8.10 3.70
CA ALA A 37 -5.28 6.91 3.64
C ALA A 37 -6.59 7.09 4.45
N ASP A 38 -6.55 7.67 5.65
CA ASP A 38 -7.77 8.00 6.41
C ASP A 38 -8.63 9.04 5.69
N ALA A 39 -8.03 10.09 5.13
CA ALA A 39 -8.73 11.10 4.35
C ALA A 39 -9.47 10.50 3.14
N GLN A 40 -8.91 9.46 2.53
CA GLN A 40 -9.52 8.72 1.42
C GLN A 40 -10.50 7.61 1.87
N GLY A 41 -10.75 7.48 3.18
CA GLY A 41 -11.65 6.48 3.76
C GLY A 41 -11.09 5.05 3.74
N LEU A 42 -9.76 4.91 3.79
CA LEU A 42 -9.02 3.65 3.77
C LEU A 42 -8.40 3.37 5.15
N ALA A 43 -9.21 3.41 6.20
CA ALA A 43 -8.77 3.31 7.60
C ALA A 43 -7.91 2.08 7.93
N SER A 44 -8.03 0.98 7.17
CA SER A 44 -7.19 -0.21 7.33
C SER A 44 -5.70 0.04 7.03
N HIS A 45 -5.39 1.10 6.29
CA HIS A 45 -4.03 1.54 5.95
C HIS A 45 -3.75 2.95 6.51
N GLY A 46 -4.63 3.48 7.37
CA GLY A 46 -4.50 4.80 7.98
C GLY A 46 -3.70 4.81 9.29
N VAL A 47 -3.95 5.80 10.15
CA VAL A 47 -3.24 6.01 11.42
C VAL A 47 -3.41 4.86 12.40
N ALA A 48 -4.41 3.99 12.21
CA ALA A 48 -4.55 2.74 12.94
C ALA A 48 -3.31 1.82 12.82
N ARG A 49 -2.48 2.01 11.78
CA ARG A 49 -1.22 1.27 11.58
C ARG A 49 -0.02 1.86 12.32
N VAL A 50 -0.11 3.08 12.88
CA VAL A 50 1.03 3.72 13.56
C VAL A 50 1.57 2.86 14.71
N ALA A 51 0.69 2.25 15.51
CA ALA A 51 1.10 1.39 16.62
C ALA A 51 1.96 0.20 16.15
N GLN A 52 1.61 -0.41 15.02
CA GLN A 52 2.39 -1.50 14.44
C GLN A 52 3.76 -1.00 13.95
N TYR A 53 3.81 0.12 13.23
CA TYR A 53 5.09 0.68 12.77
C TYR A 53 6.01 1.07 13.93
N VAL A 54 5.45 1.65 15.00
CA VAL A 54 6.18 1.94 16.24
C VAL A 54 6.74 0.66 16.87
N ALA A 55 5.92 -0.39 16.99
CA ALA A 55 6.38 -1.68 17.52
C ALA A 55 7.53 -2.26 16.69
N HIS A 56 7.40 -2.23 15.36
CA HIS A 56 8.42 -2.74 14.45
C HIS A 56 9.73 -1.95 14.49
N LEU A 57 9.66 -0.63 14.65
CA LEU A 57 10.85 0.22 14.86
C LEU A 57 11.52 -0.12 16.19
N ASN A 58 10.75 -0.22 17.28
CA ASN A 58 11.27 -0.54 18.61
C ASN A 58 11.91 -1.93 18.67
N ASN A 59 11.36 -2.90 17.94
CA ASN A 59 11.84 -4.29 17.90
C ASN A 59 12.87 -4.55 16.78
N GLY A 60 13.37 -3.51 16.11
CA GLY A 60 14.40 -3.66 15.06
C GLY A 60 13.95 -4.36 13.77
N ARG A 61 12.64 -4.60 13.61
CA ARG A 61 12.04 -5.10 12.37
C ARG A 61 12.08 -4.06 11.24
N ALA A 62 12.12 -2.78 11.62
CA ALA A 62 12.44 -1.66 10.73
C ALA A 62 13.61 -0.85 11.30
N ASN A 63 14.57 -0.50 10.46
CA ASN A 63 15.68 0.37 10.83
C ASN A 63 15.24 1.84 10.74
N GLY A 64 14.95 2.44 11.90
CA GLY A 64 14.52 3.85 11.98
C GLY A 64 15.55 4.86 11.46
N ARG A 65 16.83 4.46 11.32
CA ARG A 65 17.93 5.31 10.82
C ARG A 65 18.29 5.06 9.35
N ALA A 66 17.58 4.16 8.67
CA ALA A 66 17.81 3.83 7.27
C ALA A 66 17.69 5.08 6.36
N THR A 67 18.54 5.14 5.33
CA THR A 67 18.45 6.16 4.28
C THR A 67 18.39 5.46 2.93
N ALA A 68 17.26 5.61 2.23
CA ALA A 68 17.08 4.99 0.92
C ALA A 68 18.12 5.50 -0.08
N ARG A 69 18.64 4.60 -0.92
CA ARG A 69 19.63 4.93 -1.96
C ARG A 69 19.41 4.14 -3.24
N ILE A 70 19.88 4.67 -4.36
CA ILE A 70 20.01 3.91 -5.59
C ILE A 70 21.14 2.89 -5.40
N ALA A 71 20.81 1.61 -5.45
CA ALA A 71 21.77 0.51 -5.33
C ALA A 71 22.31 0.07 -6.70
N ARG A 72 21.48 0.13 -7.74
CA ARG A 72 21.86 -0.15 -9.14
C ARG A 72 21.03 0.68 -10.09
N GLU A 73 21.60 1.02 -11.24
CA GLU A 73 20.87 1.72 -12.28
C GLU A 73 21.34 1.40 -13.71
N LYS A 74 20.40 1.59 -14.62
CA LYS A 74 20.51 1.62 -16.07
C LYS A 74 19.62 2.77 -16.56
N PRO A 75 19.75 3.23 -17.82
CA PRO A 75 18.99 4.37 -18.32
C PRO A 75 17.49 4.28 -18.03
N ALA A 76 16.84 3.16 -18.34
CA ALA A 76 15.40 2.99 -18.16
C ALA A 76 14.99 2.27 -16.85
N ALA A 77 15.95 1.85 -16.01
CA ALA A 77 15.64 1.04 -14.83
C ALA A 77 16.57 1.32 -13.65
N CYS A 78 16.05 1.38 -12.42
CA CYS A 78 16.85 1.44 -11.20
C CYS A 78 16.31 0.54 -10.08
N LEU A 79 17.22 0.21 -9.15
CA LEU A 79 16.92 -0.51 -7.91
C LEU A 79 17.28 0.38 -6.73
N ILE A 80 16.30 0.63 -5.87
CA ILE A 80 16.43 1.37 -4.61
C ILE A 80 16.56 0.36 -3.46
N ASP A 81 17.58 0.55 -2.62
CA ASP A 81 17.73 -0.17 -1.36
C ASP A 81 17.16 0.69 -0.23
N ALA A 82 16.12 0.18 0.44
CA ALA A 82 15.49 0.87 1.58
C ALA A 82 16.24 0.67 2.90
N GLU A 83 17.32 -0.12 2.92
CA GLU A 83 18.15 -0.41 4.10
C GLU A 83 17.36 -0.90 5.33
N ASN A 84 16.31 -1.70 5.08
CA ASN A 84 15.38 -2.20 6.10
C ASN A 84 14.56 -1.10 6.81
N GLY A 85 14.50 0.11 6.26
CA GLY A 85 13.66 1.20 6.76
C GLY A 85 12.17 0.98 6.48
N LEU A 86 11.34 1.90 6.97
CA LEU A 86 9.96 2.00 6.49
C LEU A 86 9.94 2.34 5.00
N ALA A 87 8.96 1.82 4.26
CA ALA A 87 8.98 1.84 2.80
C ALA A 87 8.83 3.25 2.19
N PHE A 88 8.13 4.17 2.86
CA PHE A 88 7.65 5.42 2.26
C PHE A 88 8.75 6.30 1.65
N PRO A 89 9.90 6.57 2.31
CA PRO A 89 11.00 7.30 1.67
C PRO A 89 11.57 6.60 0.45
N ALA A 90 11.71 5.27 0.50
CA ALA A 90 12.28 4.50 -0.60
C ALA A 90 11.33 4.42 -1.80
N CYS A 91 10.03 4.31 -1.56
CA CYS A 91 9.01 4.38 -2.61
C CYS A 91 8.97 5.77 -3.25
N ALA A 92 9.03 6.85 -2.46
CA ALA A 92 9.08 8.21 -2.99
C ALA A 92 10.31 8.43 -3.89
N LEU A 93 11.49 7.96 -3.46
CA LEU A 93 12.69 7.98 -4.29
C LEU A 93 12.49 7.18 -5.59
N ALA A 94 11.98 5.95 -5.50
CA ALA A 94 11.75 5.10 -6.66
C ALA A 94 10.78 5.73 -7.67
N VAL A 95 9.68 6.33 -7.22
CA VAL A 95 8.70 6.98 -8.09
C VAL A 95 9.30 8.19 -8.79
N ASN A 96 10.03 9.05 -8.07
CA ASN A 96 10.71 10.20 -8.68
C ASN A 96 11.72 9.75 -9.74
N GLU A 97 12.48 8.69 -9.45
CA GLU A 97 13.44 8.10 -10.39
C GLU A 97 12.76 7.47 -11.62
N ALA A 98 11.58 6.86 -11.44
CA ALA A 98 10.78 6.32 -12.55
C ALA A 98 10.20 7.43 -13.43
N ILE A 99 9.67 8.50 -12.84
CA ILE A 99 9.17 9.69 -13.56
C ILE A 99 10.30 10.33 -14.38
N ALA A 100 11.47 10.56 -13.76
CA ALA A 100 12.61 11.18 -14.44
C ALA A 100 13.08 10.35 -15.64
N ARG A 101 13.12 9.02 -15.51
CA ARG A 101 13.49 8.11 -16.61
C ARG A 101 12.42 8.06 -17.70
N ALA A 102 11.13 8.06 -17.32
CA ALA A 102 10.04 8.11 -18.28
C ALA A 102 10.04 9.41 -19.10
N ALA A 103 10.29 10.56 -18.46
CA ALA A 103 10.44 11.84 -19.15
C ALA A 103 11.59 11.82 -20.18
N ALA A 104 12.70 11.14 -19.85
CA ALA A 104 13.88 11.11 -20.71
C ALA A 104 13.81 10.04 -21.82
N LEU A 105 13.16 8.90 -21.57
CA LEU A 105 13.25 7.70 -22.39
C LEU A 105 11.90 7.13 -22.84
N GLY A 106 10.79 7.77 -22.45
CA GLY A 106 9.43 7.30 -22.67
C GLY A 106 8.92 6.29 -21.64
N ILE A 107 9.82 5.60 -20.93
CA ILE A 107 9.48 4.62 -19.89
C ILE A 107 10.53 4.62 -18.77
N GLY A 108 10.07 4.44 -17.53
CA GLY A 108 10.93 4.32 -16.36
C GLY A 108 10.44 3.21 -15.44
N PHE A 109 11.33 2.29 -15.10
CA PHE A 109 11.09 1.26 -14.10
C PHE A 109 11.94 1.50 -12.86
N ALA A 110 11.34 1.54 -11.69
CA ALA A 110 12.07 1.62 -10.42
C ALA A 110 11.53 0.58 -9.46
N ALA A 111 12.42 -0.22 -8.89
CA ALA A 111 12.05 -1.21 -7.88
C ALA A 111 12.72 -0.90 -6.55
N VAL A 112 12.11 -1.37 -5.46
CA VAL A 112 12.61 -1.22 -4.09
C VAL A 112 12.88 -2.60 -3.52
N THR A 113 14.01 -2.76 -2.83
CA THR A 113 14.38 -3.96 -2.06
C THR A 113 14.70 -3.61 -0.61
N ASN A 114 14.79 -4.63 0.25
CA ASN A 114 15.02 -4.48 1.70
C ASN A 114 14.02 -3.53 2.36
N SER A 115 12.76 -3.56 1.93
CA SER A 115 11.73 -2.61 2.32
C SER A 115 10.76 -3.19 3.36
N HIS A 116 9.69 -2.46 3.62
CA HIS A 116 8.64 -2.77 4.58
C HIS A 116 7.23 -2.59 3.96
N HIS A 117 6.16 -2.69 4.75
CA HIS A 117 4.80 -2.33 4.35
C HIS A 117 4.69 -0.89 3.84
N PHE A 118 4.25 -0.72 2.60
CA PHE A 118 4.14 0.57 1.90
C PHE A 118 2.76 1.24 1.94
N GLY A 119 1.81 0.75 2.73
CA GLY A 119 0.49 1.38 2.84
C GLY A 119 -0.37 1.18 1.59
N VAL A 120 -1.09 2.22 1.18
CA VAL A 120 -1.96 2.23 0.00
C VAL A 120 -1.10 2.25 -1.26
N ALA A 121 -1.23 1.27 -2.17
CA ALA A 121 -0.34 1.16 -3.32
C ALA A 121 -0.45 2.37 -4.27
N ALA A 122 -1.68 2.84 -4.53
CA ALA A 122 -1.93 4.00 -5.39
C ALA A 122 -1.47 5.34 -4.78
N TYR A 123 -1.24 5.44 -3.47
CA TYR A 123 -0.73 6.67 -2.85
C TYR A 123 0.60 7.11 -3.48
N HIS A 124 1.47 6.14 -3.76
CA HIS A 124 2.79 6.40 -4.34
C HIS A 124 2.73 6.92 -5.77
N LEU A 125 1.61 6.75 -6.47
CA LEU A 125 1.46 7.18 -7.86
C LEU A 125 0.97 8.63 -7.98
N ALA A 126 0.63 9.33 -6.88
CA ALA A 126 0.09 10.69 -6.93
C ALA A 126 1.01 11.66 -7.67
N GLN A 127 2.33 11.59 -7.47
CA GLN A 127 3.29 12.44 -8.17
C GLN A 127 3.35 12.16 -9.68
N VAL A 128 3.00 10.94 -10.11
CA VAL A 128 2.98 10.59 -11.54
C VAL A 128 1.90 11.37 -12.29
N GLU A 129 0.79 11.66 -11.62
CA GLU A 129 -0.31 12.49 -12.13
C GLU A 129 0.16 13.91 -12.46
N GLU A 130 0.98 14.52 -11.60
CA GLU A 130 1.49 15.89 -11.77
C GLU A 130 2.30 16.08 -13.06
N HIS A 131 2.81 14.98 -13.62
CA HIS A 131 3.55 14.94 -14.89
C HIS A 131 2.71 14.48 -16.08
N THR A 132 1.40 14.26 -15.92
CA THR A 132 0.50 13.69 -16.93
C THR A 132 1.02 12.35 -17.49
N MET A 133 1.65 11.54 -16.63
CA MET A 133 2.19 10.23 -16.99
C MET A 133 1.31 9.09 -16.47
N VAL A 134 1.43 7.90 -17.08
CA VAL A 134 0.76 6.69 -16.62
C VAL A 134 1.63 5.98 -15.60
N GLY A 135 1.05 5.54 -14.48
CA GLY A 135 1.76 4.84 -13.41
C GLY A 135 1.17 3.48 -13.08
N LEU A 136 2.03 2.48 -12.85
CA LEU A 136 1.68 1.21 -12.23
C LEU A 136 2.51 1.02 -10.96
N ALA A 137 1.91 0.46 -9.92
CA ALA A 137 2.58 0.11 -8.68
C ALA A 137 2.24 -1.33 -8.29
N PHE A 138 3.26 -2.03 -7.82
CA PHE A 138 3.19 -3.41 -7.34
C PHE A 138 3.92 -3.48 -6.00
N GLY A 139 3.47 -4.37 -5.11
CA GLY A 139 4.18 -4.66 -3.88
C GLY A 139 3.81 -6.01 -3.32
N ASN A 140 4.71 -6.63 -2.59
CA ASN A 140 4.41 -7.87 -1.87
C ASN A 140 4.14 -7.66 -0.38
N SER A 141 3.70 -8.72 0.28
CA SER A 141 3.46 -8.75 1.73
C SER A 141 3.80 -10.11 2.32
N PRO A 142 3.86 -10.26 3.66
CA PRO A 142 3.93 -11.57 4.30
C PRO A 142 2.83 -12.51 3.81
N ALA A 143 3.14 -13.80 3.81
CA ALA A 143 2.29 -14.85 3.26
C ALA A 143 0.86 -14.82 3.85
N ALA A 144 -0.11 -14.73 2.96
CA ALA A 144 -1.53 -14.63 3.28
C ALA A 144 -2.42 -15.46 2.35
N MET A 145 -1.93 -15.80 1.14
CA MET A 145 -2.67 -16.54 0.12
C MET A 145 -1.91 -17.78 -0.33
N PRO A 146 -2.58 -18.88 -0.68
CA PRO A 146 -1.93 -20.03 -1.27
C PRO A 146 -1.61 -19.81 -2.75
N ALA A 147 -0.66 -20.59 -3.27
CA ALA A 147 -0.64 -20.89 -4.70
C ALA A 147 -1.95 -21.56 -5.12
N TRP A 148 -2.33 -21.47 -6.39
CA TRP A 148 -3.55 -22.15 -6.86
C TRP A 148 -3.47 -23.65 -6.58
N SER A 149 -4.54 -24.23 -6.02
CA SER A 149 -4.61 -25.61 -5.51
C SER A 149 -3.66 -25.93 -4.34
N GLY A 150 -2.93 -24.95 -3.83
CA GLY A 150 -2.07 -25.08 -2.66
C GLY A 150 -2.85 -25.06 -1.35
N LYS A 151 -2.21 -25.56 -0.28
CA LYS A 151 -2.79 -25.64 1.08
C LYS A 151 -1.95 -24.91 2.14
N ARG A 152 -1.00 -24.08 1.71
CA ARG A 152 -0.15 -23.29 2.60
C ARG A 152 -0.11 -21.87 2.09
N ALA A 153 -0.11 -20.91 3.01
CA ALA A 153 0.15 -19.52 2.65
C ALA A 153 1.54 -19.41 2.01
N LEU A 154 1.63 -18.72 0.88
CA LEU A 154 2.84 -18.59 0.08
C LEU A 154 3.01 -17.14 -0.40
N PHE A 155 1.98 -16.60 -1.05
CA PHE A 155 1.99 -15.23 -1.56
C PHE A 155 1.42 -14.28 -0.52
N GLY A 156 1.85 -13.02 -0.57
CA GLY A 156 1.13 -11.96 0.12
C GLY A 156 -0.23 -11.66 -0.50
N THR A 157 -0.85 -10.58 -0.02
CA THR A 157 -2.06 -10.00 -0.67
C THR A 157 -1.74 -9.28 -1.99
N ASN A 158 -0.45 -9.01 -2.21
CA ASN A 158 0.18 -8.67 -3.49
C ASN A 158 -0.60 -7.63 -4.31
N PRO A 159 -0.82 -6.42 -3.78
CA PRO A 159 -1.65 -5.42 -4.46
C PRO A 159 -1.07 -5.00 -5.82
N ILE A 160 -2.00 -4.63 -6.71
CA ILE A 160 -1.72 -3.93 -7.97
C ILE A 160 -2.46 -2.60 -7.93
N ALA A 161 -1.75 -1.52 -8.22
CA ALA A 161 -2.34 -0.21 -8.42
C ALA A 161 -1.95 0.38 -9.78
N ALA A 162 -2.81 1.23 -10.31
CA ALA A 162 -2.60 1.94 -11.56
C ALA A 162 -3.23 3.32 -11.50
N LEU A 163 -2.59 4.28 -12.16
CA LEU A 163 -3.05 5.66 -12.28
C LEU A 163 -3.00 6.08 -13.75
N PHE A 164 -4.12 6.58 -14.25
CA PHE A 164 -4.29 7.08 -15.61
C PHE A 164 -4.78 8.53 -15.57
N PRO A 165 -3.93 9.51 -15.93
CA PRO A 165 -4.30 10.92 -15.94
C PRO A 165 -5.46 11.23 -16.88
N ARG A 166 -6.18 12.29 -16.55
CA ARG A 166 -7.37 12.76 -17.27
C ARG A 166 -7.28 14.23 -17.61
N ARG A 167 -8.12 14.67 -18.55
CA ARG A 167 -8.19 16.09 -18.91
C ARG A 167 -9.07 16.81 -17.89
N ASP A 168 -8.52 17.81 -17.22
CA ASP A 168 -9.23 18.72 -16.29
C ASP A 168 -10.05 18.01 -15.19
N ALA A 169 -9.67 16.77 -14.83
CA ALA A 169 -10.37 15.94 -13.86
C ALA A 169 -9.38 15.04 -13.10
N PRO A 170 -9.73 14.58 -11.88
CA PRO A 170 -8.91 13.63 -11.14
C PRO A 170 -8.72 12.32 -11.92
N PRO A 171 -7.59 11.62 -11.77
CA PRO A 171 -7.21 10.49 -12.60
C PRO A 171 -8.05 9.26 -12.29
N LEU A 172 -8.15 8.34 -13.25
CA LEU A 172 -8.63 7.00 -12.93
C LEU A 172 -7.58 6.31 -12.04
N THR A 173 -7.99 5.98 -10.82
CA THR A 173 -7.12 5.35 -9.82
C THR A 173 -7.64 3.96 -9.48
N ILE A 174 -6.88 2.94 -9.86
CA ILE A 174 -7.14 1.54 -9.56
C ILE A 174 -6.17 1.11 -8.46
N ASP A 175 -6.68 0.39 -7.47
CA ASP A 175 -5.90 -0.09 -6.34
C ASP A 175 -6.63 -1.27 -5.71
N LEU A 176 -6.12 -2.46 -5.94
CA LEU A 176 -6.75 -3.72 -5.59
C LEU A 176 -5.78 -4.68 -4.92
N SER A 177 -6.26 -5.33 -3.86
CA SER A 177 -5.65 -6.55 -3.31
C SER A 177 -5.97 -7.71 -4.23
N LEU A 178 -5.05 -8.66 -4.37
CA LEU A 178 -5.29 -9.91 -5.10
C LEU A 178 -5.89 -11.00 -4.21
N SER A 179 -6.19 -10.70 -2.95
CA SER A 179 -7.04 -11.52 -2.09
C SER A 179 -8.52 -11.18 -2.24
N GLU A 180 -9.38 -12.20 -2.23
CA GLU A 180 -10.84 -12.07 -2.36
C GLU A 180 -11.42 -11.16 -1.27
N ALA A 181 -10.86 -11.25 -0.07
CA ALA A 181 -11.21 -10.38 1.05
C ALA A 181 -9.96 -9.80 1.71
N ALA A 182 -10.10 -8.57 2.22
CA ALA A 182 -9.08 -7.98 3.08
C ALA A 182 -9.10 -8.68 4.44
N ARG A 183 -7.91 -9.07 4.94
CA ARG A 183 -7.76 -9.72 6.26
C ARG A 183 -8.41 -8.92 7.40
N GLY A 184 -8.38 -7.58 7.32
CA GLY A 184 -9.07 -6.71 8.29
C GLY A 184 -10.59 -6.93 8.38
N LYS A 185 -11.27 -7.25 7.28
CA LYS A 185 -12.71 -7.58 7.30
C LYS A 185 -12.97 -8.89 8.05
N VAL A 186 -12.08 -9.87 7.89
CA VAL A 186 -12.13 -11.15 8.63
C VAL A 186 -11.86 -10.91 10.12
N MET A 187 -10.91 -10.03 10.47
CA MET A 187 -10.64 -9.64 11.86
C MET A 187 -11.87 -9.01 12.52
N ILE A 188 -12.55 -8.10 11.83
CA ILE A 188 -13.79 -7.47 12.33
C ILE A 188 -14.89 -8.51 12.51
N ALA A 189 -15.09 -9.42 11.55
CA ALA A 189 -16.07 -10.50 11.68
C ALA A 189 -15.77 -11.40 12.88
N ALA A 190 -14.50 -11.77 13.10
CA ALA A 190 -14.07 -12.56 14.23
C ALA A 190 -14.29 -11.87 15.58
N GLN A 191 -13.99 -10.57 15.68
CA GLN A 191 -14.26 -9.76 16.88
C GLN A 191 -15.77 -9.66 17.18
N GLN A 192 -16.61 -9.62 16.14
CA GLN A 192 -18.07 -9.58 16.28
C GLN A 192 -18.70 -10.97 16.43
N GLY A 193 -17.92 -12.06 16.41
CA GLY A 193 -18.44 -13.43 16.43
C GLY A 193 -19.34 -13.78 15.23
N LYS A 194 -19.14 -13.12 14.08
CA LYS A 194 -19.92 -13.34 12.85
C LYS A 194 -19.18 -14.24 11.87
N ALA A 195 -19.94 -15.03 11.11
CA ALA A 195 -19.41 -15.78 9.97
C ALA A 195 -18.95 -14.84 8.85
N ILE A 196 -17.96 -15.28 8.07
CA ILE A 196 -17.54 -14.65 6.81
C ILE A 196 -18.25 -15.32 5.61
N PRO A 197 -18.44 -14.60 4.49
CA PRO A 197 -18.96 -15.20 3.26
C PRO A 197 -18.12 -16.39 2.78
N ALA A 198 -18.79 -17.38 2.18
CA ALA A 198 -18.12 -18.50 1.53
C ALA A 198 -17.19 -18.01 0.41
N GLY A 199 -16.04 -18.67 0.26
CA GLY A 199 -15.04 -18.31 -0.76
C GLY A 199 -14.05 -17.22 -0.35
N TRP A 200 -14.12 -16.69 0.88
CA TRP A 200 -13.15 -15.70 1.37
C TRP A 200 -11.85 -16.30 1.88
N ALA A 201 -11.91 -17.47 2.53
CA ALA A 201 -10.77 -18.00 3.26
C ALA A 201 -10.76 -19.53 3.32
N LEU A 202 -9.57 -20.05 3.64
CA LEU A 202 -9.33 -21.43 4.05
C LEU A 202 -8.87 -21.42 5.52
N ASP A 203 -9.13 -22.51 6.24
CA ASP A 203 -8.60 -22.75 7.59
C ASP A 203 -7.11 -23.16 7.55
N ARG A 204 -6.55 -23.46 8.72
CA ARG A 204 -5.15 -23.91 8.89
C ARG A 204 -4.78 -25.18 8.11
N ASP A 205 -5.77 -26.01 7.78
CA ASP A 205 -5.58 -27.27 7.05
C ASP A 205 -5.82 -27.09 5.54
N GLY A 206 -6.12 -25.86 5.10
CA GLY A 206 -6.43 -25.52 3.72
C GLY A 206 -7.83 -25.93 3.27
N ARG A 207 -8.78 -26.11 4.19
CA ARG A 207 -10.20 -26.37 3.86
C ARG A 207 -10.99 -25.06 3.82
N PRO A 208 -11.91 -24.87 2.86
CA PRO A 208 -12.78 -23.69 2.84
C PRO A 208 -13.53 -23.51 4.16
N THR A 209 -13.56 -22.27 4.67
CA THR A 209 -14.21 -21.95 5.94
C THR A 209 -15.03 -20.67 5.87
N THR A 210 -16.09 -20.63 6.66
CA THR A 210 -16.89 -19.42 6.96
C THR A 210 -16.73 -18.98 8.41
N ASP A 211 -15.95 -19.71 9.22
CA ASP A 211 -15.58 -19.30 10.57
C ASP A 211 -14.46 -18.27 10.49
N ALA A 212 -14.75 -17.07 11.00
CA ALA A 212 -13.80 -15.95 10.94
C ALA A 212 -12.53 -16.19 11.77
N LYS A 213 -12.60 -16.91 12.89
CA LYS A 213 -11.43 -17.22 13.72
C LYS A 213 -10.55 -18.26 13.03
N ALA A 214 -11.16 -19.32 12.50
CA ALA A 214 -10.46 -20.33 11.71
C ALA A 214 -9.79 -19.72 10.47
N ALA A 215 -10.44 -18.73 9.83
CA ALA A 215 -9.89 -17.98 8.71
C ALA A 215 -8.68 -17.09 9.10
N LEU A 216 -8.64 -16.53 10.31
CA LEU A 216 -7.48 -15.77 10.78
C LEU A 216 -6.26 -16.67 11.02
N ASP A 217 -6.48 -17.89 11.50
CA ASP A 217 -5.43 -18.90 11.65
C ASP A 217 -5.03 -19.54 10.32
N GLY A 218 -5.83 -19.35 9.28
CA GLY A 218 -5.61 -19.88 7.94
C GLY A 218 -5.16 -18.82 6.94
N MET A 219 -5.74 -18.88 5.74
CA MET A 219 -5.30 -18.09 4.57
C MET A 219 -6.49 -17.52 3.81
N MET A 220 -6.28 -16.38 3.16
CA MET A 220 -7.28 -15.76 2.29
C MET A 220 -7.23 -16.40 0.91
N LEU A 221 -8.38 -16.56 0.27
CA LEU A 221 -8.44 -17.05 -1.11
C LEU A 221 -8.05 -15.94 -2.09
N PRO A 222 -7.40 -16.28 -3.22
CA PRO A 222 -7.12 -15.31 -4.28
C PRO A 222 -8.39 -14.81 -4.98
N ALA A 223 -8.42 -13.53 -5.30
CA ALA A 223 -9.53 -12.87 -5.98
C ALA A 223 -9.74 -13.47 -7.39
N GLY A 224 -10.98 -13.84 -7.72
CA GLY A 224 -11.27 -14.47 -9.02
C GLY A 224 -10.55 -15.82 -9.23
N GLY A 225 -10.19 -16.50 -8.13
CA GLY A 225 -9.61 -17.84 -8.14
C GLY A 225 -8.23 -17.90 -8.80
N VAL A 226 -8.06 -18.81 -9.76
CA VAL A 226 -6.77 -19.05 -10.43
C VAL A 226 -6.17 -17.78 -11.03
N LYS A 227 -7.01 -16.85 -11.53
CA LYS A 227 -6.54 -15.60 -12.14
C LYS A 227 -5.87 -14.69 -11.12
N GLY A 228 -6.46 -14.49 -9.94
CA GLY A 228 -5.83 -13.72 -8.86
C GLY A 228 -4.56 -14.38 -8.33
N ALA A 229 -4.53 -15.72 -8.26
CA ALA A 229 -3.32 -16.45 -7.87
C ALA A 229 -2.17 -16.23 -8.87
N MET A 230 -2.46 -16.24 -10.17
CA MET A 230 -1.45 -15.97 -11.21
C MET A 230 -0.99 -14.52 -11.22
N LEU A 231 -1.90 -13.56 -11.00
CA LEU A 231 -1.52 -12.15 -10.82
C LEU A 231 -0.64 -11.97 -9.58
N ALA A 232 -0.92 -12.68 -8.47
CA ALA A 232 -0.12 -12.59 -7.26
C ALA A 232 1.29 -13.14 -7.49
N LEU A 233 1.41 -14.20 -8.30
CA LEU A 233 2.70 -14.73 -8.73
C LEU A 233 3.47 -13.72 -9.60
N VAL A 234 2.81 -13.02 -10.53
CA VAL A 234 3.44 -11.95 -11.31
C VAL A 234 3.98 -10.86 -10.38
N VAL A 235 3.20 -10.43 -9.39
CA VAL A 235 3.64 -9.45 -8.39
C VAL A 235 4.84 -9.96 -7.60
N GLU A 236 4.86 -11.23 -7.16
CA GLU A 236 6.05 -11.78 -6.50
C GLU A 236 7.27 -11.70 -7.40
N LEU A 237 7.18 -12.23 -8.62
CA LEU A 237 8.35 -12.28 -9.49
C LEU A 237 8.88 -10.87 -9.82
N LEU A 238 7.99 -9.88 -9.98
CA LEU A 238 8.39 -8.49 -10.19
C LEU A 238 8.99 -7.83 -8.95
N CYS A 239 8.40 -8.05 -7.78
CA CYS A 239 8.77 -7.34 -6.56
C CYS A 239 9.89 -8.03 -5.78
N THR A 240 10.13 -9.32 -5.98
CA THR A 240 11.07 -10.12 -5.18
C THR A 240 12.17 -10.72 -6.05
N ALA A 241 11.84 -11.50 -7.07
CA ALA A 241 12.84 -12.17 -7.89
C ALA A 241 13.72 -11.19 -8.67
N LEU A 242 13.16 -10.08 -9.17
CA LEU A 242 13.93 -9.02 -9.84
C LEU A 242 14.76 -8.16 -8.89
N THR A 243 14.36 -8.04 -7.61
CA THR A 243 14.89 -7.05 -6.68
C THR A 243 15.82 -7.66 -5.62
N GLY A 244 15.77 -8.99 -5.44
CA GLY A 244 16.42 -9.69 -4.33
C GLY A 244 15.72 -9.50 -2.98
N ALA A 245 14.49 -8.96 -2.97
CA ALA A 245 13.66 -8.89 -1.78
C ALA A 245 13.15 -10.28 -1.36
N HIS A 246 12.71 -10.40 -0.11
CA HIS A 246 12.08 -11.61 0.41
C HIS A 246 10.74 -11.88 -0.27
N PHE A 247 10.49 -13.14 -0.58
CA PHE A 247 9.16 -13.65 -0.89
C PHE A 247 8.24 -13.56 0.33
N GLY A 248 6.93 -13.58 0.11
CA GLY A 248 5.94 -13.50 1.20
C GLY A 248 6.13 -14.57 2.29
N PHE A 249 6.57 -15.78 1.94
CA PHE A 249 6.83 -16.86 2.91
C PHE A 249 8.13 -16.70 3.70
N GLU A 250 9.00 -15.77 3.31
CA GLU A 250 10.26 -15.45 4.02
C GLU A 250 10.10 -14.26 4.96
N ALA A 251 8.92 -13.62 4.98
CA ALA A 251 8.62 -12.46 5.83
C ALA A 251 7.62 -12.85 6.93
N ASP A 252 7.95 -12.52 8.18
CA ASP A 252 7.05 -12.74 9.30
C ASP A 252 5.83 -11.79 9.23
N SER A 253 4.72 -12.24 9.79
CA SER A 253 3.47 -11.48 9.83
C SER A 253 3.67 -10.05 10.35
N PHE A 254 2.97 -9.10 9.75
CA PHE A 254 2.92 -7.73 10.27
C PHE A 254 2.07 -7.60 11.54
N PHE A 255 1.23 -8.60 11.86
CA PHE A 255 0.27 -8.52 12.97
C PHE A 255 0.86 -9.03 14.30
N VAL A 256 2.17 -9.17 14.38
CA VAL A 256 2.92 -9.52 15.58
C VAL A 256 4.02 -8.48 15.79
N ASP A 257 4.35 -8.17 17.03
CA ASP A 257 5.31 -7.09 17.33
C ASP A 257 6.76 -7.52 17.05
N GLU A 258 7.09 -8.78 17.30
CA GLU A 258 8.40 -9.40 17.10
C GLU A 258 8.44 -10.24 15.81
N GLY A 259 9.64 -10.47 15.29
CA GLY A 259 9.88 -11.25 14.08
C GLY A 259 11.08 -10.74 13.30
N ASN A 260 11.27 -11.25 12.10
CA ASN A 260 12.35 -10.81 11.23
C ASN A 260 12.12 -9.40 10.66
N GLN A 261 13.18 -8.85 10.08
CA GLN A 261 13.07 -7.77 9.12
C GLN A 261 12.43 -8.33 7.85
N PRO A 262 11.27 -7.78 7.41
CA PRO A 262 10.47 -8.43 6.39
C PRO A 262 11.10 -8.34 4.99
N ARG A 263 12.02 -7.39 4.77
CA ARG A 263 12.81 -7.21 3.53
C ARG A 263 11.99 -7.32 2.24
N LEU A 264 10.80 -6.73 2.25
CA LEU A 264 9.86 -6.80 1.13
C LEU A 264 10.32 -5.95 -0.05
N GLY A 265 9.62 -6.11 -1.17
CA GLY A 265 9.87 -5.34 -2.38
C GLY A 265 8.64 -4.67 -2.96
N GLN A 266 8.91 -3.65 -3.75
CA GLN A 266 7.93 -2.89 -4.51
C GLN A 266 8.47 -2.64 -5.93
N ALA A 267 7.59 -2.41 -6.88
CA ALA A 267 7.96 -2.02 -8.22
C ALA A 267 7.02 -0.93 -8.75
N PHE A 268 7.59 0.05 -9.45
CA PHE A 268 6.89 1.17 -10.05
C PHE A 268 7.28 1.26 -11.53
N LEU A 269 6.26 1.32 -12.39
CA LEU A 269 6.43 1.54 -13.81
C LEU A 269 5.75 2.85 -14.19
N VAL A 270 6.48 3.75 -14.83
CA VAL A 270 5.97 5.01 -15.35
C VAL A 270 6.16 5.05 -16.85
N ILE A 271 5.13 5.48 -17.58
CA ILE A 271 5.13 5.58 -19.04
C ILE A 271 4.70 7.00 -19.41
N ASP A 272 5.48 7.65 -20.27
CA ASP A 272 5.15 8.95 -20.83
C ASP A 272 4.27 8.79 -22.08
N PRO A 273 3.00 9.26 -22.06
CA PRO A 273 2.15 9.25 -23.25
C PRO A 273 2.76 9.99 -24.45
N ALA A 274 3.59 11.01 -24.24
CA ALA A 274 4.25 11.79 -25.29
C ALA A 274 5.23 10.96 -26.12
N ALA A 275 5.78 9.88 -25.55
CA ALA A 275 6.65 8.95 -26.26
C ALA A 275 5.89 7.91 -27.10
N LEU A 276 4.55 7.87 -27.02
CA LEU A 276 3.69 6.94 -27.74
C LEU A 276 2.77 7.70 -28.72
N ALA A 277 1.45 7.68 -28.48
CA ALA A 277 0.48 8.34 -29.35
C ALA A 277 0.44 9.87 -29.20
N GLY A 278 1.16 10.43 -28.22
CA GLY A 278 1.10 11.85 -27.84
C GLY A 278 0.10 12.10 -26.71
N THR A 279 0.43 13.04 -25.82
CA THR A 279 -0.36 13.35 -24.62
C THR A 279 -1.80 13.75 -24.93
N ASP A 280 -2.03 14.60 -25.93
CA ASP A 280 -3.40 15.00 -26.28
C ASP A 280 -4.25 13.84 -26.79
N VAL A 281 -3.67 12.98 -27.65
CA VAL A 281 -4.36 11.79 -28.15
C VAL A 281 -4.68 10.85 -27.00
N TYR A 282 -3.72 10.62 -26.10
CA TYR A 282 -3.93 9.81 -24.90
C TYR A 282 -5.10 10.34 -24.06
N LEU A 283 -5.10 11.62 -23.69
CA LEU A 283 -6.15 12.23 -22.88
C LEU A 283 -7.52 12.12 -23.57
N SER A 284 -7.59 12.35 -24.89
CA SER A 284 -8.83 12.17 -25.66
C SER A 284 -9.31 10.71 -25.67
N ARG A 285 -8.41 9.73 -25.71
CA ARG A 285 -8.77 8.31 -25.66
C ARG A 285 -9.26 7.88 -24.27
N VAL A 286 -8.71 8.45 -23.19
CA VAL A 286 -9.19 8.22 -21.83
C VAL A 286 -10.60 8.77 -21.66
N GLU A 287 -10.85 10.03 -22.07
CA GLU A 287 -12.20 10.62 -21.96
C GLU A 287 -13.22 9.89 -22.84
N ALA A 288 -12.84 9.43 -24.04
CA ALA A 288 -13.74 8.61 -24.88
C ALA A 288 -14.15 7.29 -24.20
N LEU A 289 -13.26 6.64 -23.46
CA LEU A 289 -13.59 5.44 -22.69
C LEU A 289 -14.53 5.78 -21.53
N ILE A 290 -14.26 6.89 -20.83
CA ILE A 290 -15.06 7.30 -19.67
C ILE A 290 -16.47 7.73 -20.08
N GLU A 291 -16.62 8.43 -21.20
CA GLU A 291 -17.92 8.78 -21.78
C GLU A 291 -18.72 7.50 -22.08
N ALA A 292 -18.09 6.51 -22.72
CA ALA A 292 -18.73 5.23 -23.00
C ALA A 292 -19.12 4.46 -21.72
N MET A 293 -18.26 4.46 -20.69
CA MET A 293 -18.57 3.86 -19.39
C MET A 293 -19.72 4.58 -18.67
N SER A 294 -19.78 5.90 -18.77
CA SER A 294 -20.75 6.75 -18.09
C SER A 294 -22.13 6.77 -18.76
N ALA A 295 -22.27 6.12 -19.93
CA ALA A 295 -23.56 5.86 -20.55
C ALA A 295 -24.49 5.07 -19.62
N ASP A 296 -23.92 4.21 -18.76
CA ASP A 296 -24.63 3.53 -17.68
C ASP A 296 -24.49 4.34 -16.38
N ALA A 297 -25.58 4.99 -15.94
CA ALA A 297 -25.57 5.92 -14.81
C ALA A 297 -25.13 5.32 -13.45
N GLU A 298 -25.15 3.99 -13.30
CA GLU A 298 -24.71 3.30 -12.09
C GLU A 298 -23.19 3.03 -12.06
N VAL A 299 -22.51 3.15 -13.19
CA VAL A 299 -21.06 2.93 -13.29
C VAL A 299 -20.34 3.99 -12.47
N ARG A 300 -19.39 3.53 -11.65
CA ARG A 300 -18.56 4.38 -10.80
C ARG A 300 -17.14 4.35 -11.31
N LEU A 301 -16.53 5.51 -11.50
CA LEU A 301 -15.15 5.54 -11.97
C LEU A 301 -14.18 5.19 -10.80
N PRO A 302 -13.17 4.35 -11.06
CA PRO A 302 -12.13 4.06 -10.07
C PRO A 302 -11.47 5.34 -9.55
N GLY A 303 -11.44 5.52 -8.23
CA GLY A 303 -10.81 6.65 -7.56
C GLY A 303 -11.75 7.77 -7.12
N GLU A 304 -12.89 7.99 -7.78
CA GLU A 304 -13.79 9.13 -7.51
C GLU A 304 -14.23 9.22 -6.04
N ARG A 305 -14.61 8.08 -5.45
CA ARG A 305 -15.00 8.02 -4.04
C ARG A 305 -13.87 8.52 -3.12
N ARG A 306 -12.62 8.17 -3.41
CA ARG A 306 -11.45 8.54 -2.60
C ARG A 306 -11.20 10.04 -2.68
N VAL A 307 -11.25 10.61 -3.89
CA VAL A 307 -11.09 12.06 -4.11
C VAL A 307 -12.16 12.85 -3.36
N ARG A 308 -13.43 12.44 -3.48
CA ARG A 308 -14.53 13.10 -2.76
C ARG A 308 -14.35 13.05 -1.25
N LEU A 309 -13.97 11.89 -0.70
CA LEU A 309 -13.74 11.74 0.74
C LEU A 309 -12.55 12.60 1.20
N GLN A 310 -11.48 12.66 0.42
CA GLN A 310 -10.32 13.49 0.75
C GLN A 310 -10.66 14.98 0.77
N GLN A 311 -11.45 15.45 -0.20
CA GLN A 311 -11.92 16.84 -0.23
C GLN A 311 -12.85 17.17 0.94
N GLN A 312 -13.67 16.22 1.37
CA GLN A 312 -14.50 16.35 2.57
C GLN A 312 -13.61 16.40 3.82
N ALA A 313 -12.65 15.49 3.94
CA ALA A 313 -11.75 15.38 5.06
C ALA A 313 -10.88 16.63 5.27
N LEU A 314 -10.52 17.33 4.19
CA LEU A 314 -9.80 18.61 4.25
C LEU A 314 -10.61 19.71 4.94
N ARG A 315 -11.95 19.72 4.78
CA ARG A 315 -12.83 20.72 5.39
C ARG A 315 -13.30 20.31 6.79
N ASP A 316 -13.69 19.04 6.92
CA ASP A 316 -14.47 18.57 8.07
C ASP A 316 -13.60 17.77 9.06
N GLY A 317 -12.39 17.35 8.67
CA GLY A 317 -11.62 16.34 9.38
C GLY A 317 -12.11 14.92 9.08
N VAL A 318 -11.60 13.93 9.83
CA VAL A 318 -12.00 12.53 9.69
C VAL A 318 -12.42 11.93 11.03
N GLU A 319 -13.38 11.00 11.00
CA GLU A 319 -13.79 10.25 12.17
C GLU A 319 -12.78 9.14 12.49
N ILE A 320 -12.24 9.18 13.70
CA ILE A 320 -11.29 8.17 14.20
C ILE A 320 -11.92 7.45 15.41
N PRO A 321 -11.84 6.11 15.49
CA PRO A 321 -12.25 5.37 16.68
C PRO A 321 -11.50 5.86 17.92
N ASP A 322 -12.20 6.05 19.04
CA ASP A 322 -11.63 6.69 20.23
C ASP A 322 -10.44 5.89 20.79
N ALA A 323 -10.49 4.56 20.69
CA ALA A 323 -9.37 3.68 21.05
C ALA A 323 -8.12 3.89 20.18
N VAL A 324 -8.29 4.13 18.87
CA VAL A 324 -7.17 4.42 17.95
C VAL A 324 -6.58 5.79 18.29
N LEU A 325 -7.43 6.80 18.50
CA LEU A 325 -6.98 8.15 18.85
C LEU A 325 -6.26 8.18 20.21
N ALA A 326 -6.77 7.48 21.22
CA ALA A 326 -6.15 7.37 22.53
C ALA A 326 -4.77 6.69 22.43
N ARG A 327 -4.68 5.56 21.70
CA ARG A 327 -3.42 4.86 21.49
C ARG A 327 -2.41 5.73 20.73
N LEU A 328 -2.86 6.42 19.68
CA LEU A 328 -2.01 7.31 18.89
C LEU A 328 -1.49 8.48 19.74
N THR A 329 -2.34 9.06 20.58
CA THR A 329 -1.96 10.15 21.49
C THR A 329 -0.91 9.70 22.49
N LEU A 330 -1.10 8.53 23.12
CA LEU A 330 -0.14 7.94 24.04
C LEU A 330 1.23 7.71 23.39
N LEU A 331 1.26 7.20 22.16
CA LEU A 331 2.52 6.99 21.44
C LEU A 331 3.20 8.31 21.04
N ALA A 332 2.44 9.37 20.84
CA ALA A 332 2.94 10.70 20.51
C ALA A 332 3.45 11.50 21.72
N GLU A 333 3.25 11.00 22.94
CA GLU A 333 3.83 11.57 24.16
C GLU A 333 5.32 11.19 24.28
N PRO A 334 6.18 12.09 24.80
CA PRO A 334 7.57 11.76 25.06
C PRO A 334 7.64 10.62 26.07
N GLN A 335 8.28 9.51 25.70
CA GLN A 335 8.55 8.45 26.67
C GLN A 335 9.77 8.85 27.53
N ALA A 336 9.66 8.65 28.85
CA ALA A 336 10.82 8.76 29.73
C ALA A 336 11.87 7.74 29.25
N LYS A 337 13.07 8.21 28.90
CA LYS A 337 14.17 7.29 28.57
C LYS A 337 14.42 6.40 29.80
N PRO A 338 14.46 5.06 29.65
CA PRO A 338 14.97 4.23 30.73
C PRO A 338 16.41 4.66 31.05
N ALA A 339 16.68 4.83 32.34
CA ALA A 339 17.97 5.28 32.88
C ALA A 339 19.10 4.28 32.58
#